data_AF-A0A2P5N1W0-F1
#
_entry.id   AF-A0A2P5N1W0-F1
#
_cell.length_a   1.000
_cell.length_b   1.000
_cell.length_c   1.000
_cell.angle_alpha   90.00
_cell.angle_beta   90.00
_cell.angle_gamma   90.00
#
_symmetry.space_group_name_H-M   'P 1'
#
loop_
_entity.id
_entity.type
_entity.pdbx_description
1 polymer ?
#
loop_
_entity_poly.entity_id
_entity_poly.type
_entity_poly.pdbx_seq_one_letter_code
_entity_poly.pdbx_strand_id
1 'polypeptide(L)'
;MRFLVNKPYQAIAKSQVGEPIQDYKQALKDWHQVLQYFPDGHYADVEGLCKIVDLAEVAENDYSLTPGRYLGYSVQVDEDFDYRGRMEEIRAELIQLSENANERLSQINGVLSQ
;
A
#
# COMPACT_ATOMS: atom_id res chain seq x y z
N MET A 1 -35.67 22.04 10.66
CA MET A 1 -34.82 23.01 9.95
C MET A 1 -33.40 22.46 9.69
N ARG A 2 -33.24 21.18 9.33
CA ARG A 2 -31.92 20.50 9.22
C ARG A 2 -31.62 19.96 7.81
N PHE A 3 -32.47 20.26 6.83
CA PHE A 3 -32.42 19.66 5.49
C PHE A 3 -32.04 20.63 4.35
N LEU A 4 -31.86 21.94 4.63
CA LEU A 4 -31.56 22.92 3.58
C LEU A 4 -30.08 23.35 3.49
N VAL A 5 -29.25 22.97 4.46
CA VAL A 5 -27.83 23.36 4.48
C VAL A 5 -26.92 22.44 3.64
N ASN A 6 -27.41 21.28 3.19
CA ASN A 6 -26.57 20.23 2.61
C ASN A 6 -26.35 20.35 1.09
N LYS A 7 -27.33 20.92 0.36
CA LYS A 7 -27.22 21.08 -1.11
C LYS A 7 -26.14 22.08 -1.59
N PRO A 8 -26.01 23.30 -1.02
CA PRO A 8 -24.97 24.22 -1.46
C PRO A 8 -23.56 23.76 -1.06
N TYR A 9 -23.43 23.04 0.07
CA TYR A 9 -22.14 22.53 0.52
C TYR A 9 -21.55 21.49 -0.45
N GLN A 10 -22.37 20.56 -0.95
CA GLN A 10 -21.93 19.58 -1.95
C GLN A 10 -21.58 20.21 -3.30
N ALA A 11 -22.24 21.31 -3.66
CA ALA A 11 -21.91 22.07 -4.87
C ALA A 11 -20.57 22.81 -4.75
N ILE A 12 -20.29 23.40 -3.58
CA ILE A 12 -19.02 24.07 -3.30
C ILE A 12 -17.88 23.05 -3.22
N ALA A 13 -18.09 21.88 -2.60
CA ALA A 13 -17.08 20.83 -2.51
C ALA A 13 -16.61 20.30 -3.87
N LYS A 14 -17.48 20.33 -4.89
CA LYS A 14 -17.17 19.95 -6.29
C LYS A 14 -16.78 21.13 -7.18
N SER A 15 -16.64 22.32 -6.62
CA SER A 15 -16.25 23.51 -7.36
C SER A 15 -14.73 23.62 -7.46
N GLN A 16 -14.23 24.48 -8.35
CA GLN A 16 -12.79 24.80 -8.46
C GLN A 16 -12.18 25.32 -7.14
N VAL A 17 -12.99 25.80 -6.21
CA VAL A 17 -12.55 26.27 -4.88
C VAL A 17 -12.66 25.16 -3.83
N GLY A 18 -13.51 24.14 -4.07
CA GLY A 18 -13.75 23.03 -3.15
C GLY A 18 -12.62 22.02 -3.09
N GLU A 19 -12.03 21.67 -4.25
CA GLU A 19 -10.89 20.74 -4.33
C GLU A 19 -9.69 21.23 -3.51
N PRO A 20 -9.19 22.48 -3.68
CA PRO A 20 -8.11 23.00 -2.84
C PRO A 20 -8.40 22.94 -1.34
N ILE A 21 -9.64 23.21 -0.93
CA ILE A 21 -10.03 23.16 0.49
C ILE A 21 -9.91 21.74 1.05
N GLN A 22 -10.23 20.71 0.26
CA GLN A 22 -10.02 19.32 0.70
C GLN A 22 -8.54 18.99 0.83
N ASP A 23 -7.72 19.45 -0.11
CA ASP A 23 -6.27 19.25 -0.08
C ASP A 23 -5.65 19.90 1.17
N TYR A 24 -6.01 21.14 1.48
CA TYR A 24 -5.56 21.81 2.71
C TYR A 24 -5.99 21.07 3.97
N LYS A 25 -7.24 20.58 3.99
CA LYS A 25 -7.75 19.79 5.12
C LYS A 25 -6.97 18.49 5.29
N GLN A 26 -6.64 17.82 4.19
CA GLN A 26 -5.86 16.59 4.20
C GLN A 26 -4.42 16.87 4.67
N ALA A 27 -3.77 17.89 4.12
CA ALA A 27 -2.43 18.29 4.52
C ALA A 27 -2.32 18.64 6.02
N LEU A 28 -3.32 19.35 6.57
CA LEU A 28 -3.39 19.61 8.01
C LEU A 28 -3.52 18.32 8.81
N LYS A 29 -4.36 17.37 8.37
CA LYS A 29 -4.52 16.09 9.04
C LYS A 29 -3.21 15.29 9.03
N ASP A 30 -2.56 15.21 7.87
CA ASP A 30 -1.30 14.47 7.70
C ASP A 30 -0.20 15.08 8.57
N TRP A 31 -0.10 16.42 8.61
CA TRP A 31 0.84 17.12 9.49
C TRP A 31 0.62 16.78 10.97
N HIS A 32 -0.64 16.80 11.44
CA HIS A 32 -0.96 16.42 12.81
C HIS A 32 -0.64 14.96 13.12
N GLN A 33 -0.71 14.05 12.14
CA GLN A 33 -0.31 12.65 12.31
C GLN A 33 1.21 12.51 12.42
N VAL A 34 1.97 13.19 11.55
CA VAL A 34 3.44 13.17 11.57
C VAL A 34 3.99 13.66 12.91
N LEU A 35 3.41 14.72 13.48
CA LEU A 35 3.82 15.25 14.79
C LEU A 35 3.69 14.24 15.94
N GLN A 36 2.86 13.20 15.81
CA GLN A 36 2.74 12.15 16.84
C GLN A 36 4.01 11.29 16.93
N TYR A 37 4.76 11.17 15.84
CA TYR A 37 6.01 10.42 15.78
C TYR A 37 7.22 11.22 16.27
N PHE A 38 7.12 12.55 16.29
CA PHE A 38 8.20 13.47 16.66
C PHE A 38 7.75 14.37 17.83
N PRO A 39 7.57 13.81 19.04
CA PRO A 39 7.33 14.63 20.21
C PRO A 39 8.49 15.64 20.35
N ASP A 40 8.15 16.90 20.63
CA ASP A 40 9.09 18.03 20.72
C ASP A 40 9.69 18.52 19.38
N GLY A 41 9.24 17.96 18.24
CA GLY A 41 9.65 18.43 16.91
C GLY A 41 11.10 18.09 16.54
N HIS A 42 11.72 17.17 17.27
CA HIS A 42 13.06 16.66 16.97
C HIS A 42 13.00 15.40 16.13
N TYR A 43 13.97 15.25 15.23
CA TYR A 43 14.13 14.04 14.45
C TYR A 43 14.48 12.85 15.34
N ALA A 44 13.86 11.71 15.07
CA ALA A 44 14.20 10.41 15.63
C ALA A 44 13.99 9.34 14.56
N ASP A 45 14.79 8.28 14.60
CA ASP A 45 14.52 7.11 13.77
C ASP A 45 13.23 6.44 14.26
N VAL A 46 12.30 6.21 13.34
CA VAL A 46 10.99 5.63 13.61
C VAL A 46 10.77 4.47 12.66
N GLU A 47 10.60 3.27 13.23
CA GLU A 47 10.40 2.03 12.48
C GLU A 47 9.22 2.15 11.51
N GLY A 48 9.44 1.74 10.25
CA GLY A 48 8.45 1.86 9.18
C GLY A 48 8.18 3.29 8.67
N LEU A 49 8.84 4.33 9.22
CA LEU A 49 8.65 5.72 8.81
C LEU A 49 9.94 6.37 8.29
N CYS A 50 11.00 6.45 9.10
CA CYS A 50 12.25 7.08 8.70
C CYS A 50 13.45 6.54 9.51
N LYS A 51 14.62 6.53 8.88
CA LYS A 51 15.90 6.17 9.51
C LYS A 51 17.05 6.92 8.83
N ILE A 52 18.01 7.42 9.59
CA ILE A 52 19.30 7.88 9.05
C ILE A 52 20.25 6.68 8.97
N VAL A 53 20.86 6.49 7.80
CA VAL A 53 21.84 5.42 7.54
C VAL A 53 23.14 6.02 7.01
N ASP A 54 24.27 5.38 7.33
CA ASP A 54 25.57 5.81 6.84
C ASP A 54 25.96 5.14 5.52
N LEU A 55 27.05 5.61 4.90
CA LEU A 55 27.51 5.09 3.62
C LEU A 55 28.05 3.65 3.71
N ALA A 56 28.46 3.19 4.90
CA ALA A 56 28.94 1.82 5.08
C ALA A 56 27.76 0.84 5.04
N GLU A 57 26.66 1.13 5.75
CA GLU A 57 25.41 0.35 5.70
C GLU A 57 24.82 0.31 4.29
N VAL A 58 24.91 1.42 3.55
CA VAL A 58 24.48 1.48 2.14
C VAL A 58 25.35 0.60 1.25
N ALA A 59 26.67 0.59 1.46
CA ALA A 59 27.60 -0.25 0.70
C ALA A 59 27.38 -1.75 0.99
N GLU A 60 27.08 -2.12 2.24
CA GLU A 60 26.70 -3.49 2.62
C GLU A 60 25.39 -3.95 1.94
N ASN A 61 24.49 -3.01 1.65
CA ASN A 61 23.22 -3.25 0.95
C ASN A 61 23.33 -3.10 -0.58
N ASP A 62 24.52 -3.29 -1.15
CA ASP A 62 24.80 -3.17 -2.60
C ASP A 62 24.37 -1.82 -3.19
N TYR A 63 24.46 -0.74 -2.41
CA TYR A 63 24.02 0.61 -2.76
C TYR A 63 22.52 0.72 -3.08
N SER A 64 21.73 -0.26 -2.65
CA SER A 64 20.28 -0.25 -2.85
C SER A 64 19.63 0.74 -1.88
N LEU A 65 18.95 1.77 -2.41
CA LEU A 65 18.26 2.78 -1.60
C LEU A 65 16.78 2.45 -1.36
N THR A 66 16.38 1.18 -1.51
CA THR A 66 15.01 0.78 -1.24
C THR A 66 14.73 0.91 0.26
N PRO A 67 13.74 1.70 0.70
CA PRO A 67 13.53 1.99 2.12
C PRO A 67 13.35 0.74 2.99
N GLY A 68 12.72 -0.31 2.43
CA GLY A 68 12.51 -1.58 3.10
C GLY A 68 13.78 -2.34 3.52
N ARG A 69 14.96 -1.97 3.00
CA ARG A 69 16.24 -2.54 3.46
C ARG A 69 16.73 -1.96 4.78
N TYR A 70 16.22 -0.79 5.18
CA TYR A 70 16.76 -0.02 6.30
C TYR A 70 15.75 0.22 7.41
N LEU A 71 14.46 0.40 7.06
CA LEU A 71 13.45 0.95 7.97
C LEU A 71 12.90 -0.02 9.01
N GLY A 72 13.08 -1.33 8.82
CA GLY A 72 12.41 -2.35 9.64
C GLY A 72 10.87 -2.24 9.57
N TYR A 73 10.17 -3.24 10.10
CA TYR A 73 8.74 -3.14 10.39
C TYR A 73 8.36 -4.13 11.48
N SER A 74 7.53 -3.69 12.42
CA SER A 74 6.96 -4.57 13.41
C SER A 74 5.94 -5.48 12.72
N VAL A 75 6.19 -6.79 12.71
CA VAL A 75 5.21 -7.76 12.21
C VAL A 75 4.09 -7.87 13.24
N GLN A 76 2.90 -7.37 12.91
CA GLN A 76 1.70 -7.78 13.62
C GLN A 76 1.24 -9.10 13.01
N VAL A 77 1.63 -10.20 13.65
CA VAL A 77 1.12 -11.51 13.29
C VAL A 77 -0.31 -11.60 13.82
N ASP A 78 -1.26 -11.78 12.90
CA ASP A 78 -2.61 -12.17 13.27
C ASP A 78 -2.58 -13.65 13.64
N GLU A 79 -2.59 -13.96 14.94
CA GLU A 79 -2.54 -15.35 15.44
C GLU A 79 -3.75 -16.18 15.00
N ASP A 80 -4.87 -15.52 14.64
CA ASP A 80 -6.09 -16.19 14.19
C ASP A 80 -6.10 -16.43 12.66
N PHE A 81 -5.11 -15.92 11.92
CA PHE A 81 -5.03 -16.08 10.47
C PHE A 81 -4.39 -17.42 10.07
N ASP A 82 -5.16 -18.29 9.41
CA ASP A 82 -4.64 -19.56 8.86
C ASP A 82 -3.85 -19.34 7.55
N TYR A 83 -2.59 -18.97 7.69
CA TYR A 83 -1.65 -18.82 6.56
C TYR A 83 -1.52 -20.09 5.73
N ARG A 84 -1.58 -21.27 6.36
CA ARG A 84 -1.40 -22.55 5.67
C ARG A 84 -2.60 -22.85 4.80
N GLY A 85 -3.81 -22.71 5.34
CA GLY A 85 -5.05 -22.88 4.60
C GLY A 85 -5.13 -21.94 3.40
N ARG A 86 -4.84 -20.64 3.60
CA ARG A 86 -4.82 -19.66 2.49
C ARG A 86 -3.76 -19.97 1.44
N MET A 87 -2.59 -20.48 1.84
CA MET A 87 -1.54 -20.85 0.89
C MET A 87 -1.93 -22.08 0.06
N GLU A 88 -2.56 -23.09 0.67
CA GLU A 88 -3.05 -24.27 -0.05
C GLU A 88 -4.19 -23.91 -1.01
N GLU A 89 -5.08 -22.99 -0.63
CA GLU A 89 -6.13 -22.46 -1.51
C GLU A 89 -5.53 -21.75 -2.73
N ILE A 90 -4.60 -20.81 -2.52
CA ILE A 90 -3.90 -20.10 -3.60
C ILE A 90 -3.17 -21.09 -4.52
N ARG A 91 -2.54 -22.12 -3.93
CA ARG A 91 -1.84 -23.16 -4.70
C ARG A 91 -2.81 -23.97 -5.56
N ALA A 92 -3.96 -24.36 -5.03
CA ALA A 92 -4.98 -25.07 -5.78
C ALA A 92 -5.51 -24.22 -6.94
N GLU A 93 -5.80 -22.94 -6.71
CA GLU A 93 -6.19 -22.00 -7.75
C GLU A 93 -5.12 -21.87 -8.84
N LEU A 94 -3.85 -21.75 -8.44
CA LEU A 94 -2.73 -21.64 -9.38
C LEU A 94 -2.57 -22.89 -10.26
N ILE A 95 -2.76 -24.08 -9.70
CA ILE A 95 -2.75 -25.35 -10.44
C ILE A 95 -3.89 -25.35 -11.47
N GLN A 96 -5.10 -25.00 -11.05
CA GLN A 96 -6.27 -24.93 -11.94
C GLN A 96 -6.05 -23.93 -13.08
N LEU A 97 -5.51 -22.74 -12.79
CA LEU A 97 -5.14 -21.74 -13.80
C LEU A 97 -4.11 -22.28 -14.79
N SER A 98 -3.13 -23.05 -14.31
CA SER A 98 -2.08 -23.66 -15.15
C SER A 98 -2.64 -24.77 -16.04
N GLU A 99 -3.51 -25.62 -15.52
CA GLU A 99 -4.21 -26.67 -16.28
C GLU A 99 -5.05 -26.04 -17.40
N ASN A 100 -5.88 -25.05 -17.06
CA ASN A 100 -6.69 -24.31 -18.04
C ASN A 100 -5.84 -23.64 -19.12
N ALA A 101 -4.69 -23.08 -18.76
CA ALA A 101 -3.76 -22.49 -19.73
C ALA A 101 -3.19 -23.55 -20.68
N ASN A 102 -2.78 -24.70 -20.15
CA ASN A 102 -2.26 -25.81 -20.95
C ASN A 102 -3.31 -26.40 -21.88
N GLU A 103 -4.56 -26.55 -21.43
CA GLU A 103 -5.67 -26.98 -22.28
C GLU A 103 -5.91 -26.02 -23.45
N ARG A 104 -5.92 -24.71 -23.18
CA ARG A 104 -6.06 -23.68 -24.23
C ARG A 104 -4.91 -23.73 -25.23
N LEU A 105 -3.67 -23.91 -24.76
CA LEU A 105 -2.51 -24.08 -25.62
C LEU A 105 -2.61 -25.34 -26.48
N SER A 106 -3.07 -26.45 -25.92
CA SER A 106 -3.32 -27.69 -26.66
C SER A 106 -4.37 -27.50 -27.76
N GLN A 107 -5.45 -26.76 -27.49
CA GLN A 107 -6.47 -26.46 -28.49
C GLN A 107 -5.89 -25.64 -29.64
N ILE A 108 -5.10 -24.60 -29.35
CA ILE A 108 -4.43 -23.77 -30.36
C ILE A 108 -3.49 -24.62 -31.24
N ASN A 109 -2.63 -25.44 -30.63
CA ASN A 109 -1.69 -26.29 -31.36
C ASN A 109 -2.39 -27.36 -32.22
N GLY A 110 -3.52 -27.89 -31.74
CA GLY A 110 -4.34 -28.84 -32.50
C GLY A 110 -4.95 -28.24 -33.77
N VAL A 111 -5.32 -26.95 -33.73
CA VAL A 111 -5.82 -26.22 -34.91
C VAL A 111 -4.69 -25.90 -35.90
N LEU A 112 -3.48 -25.59 -35.41
CA LEU A 112 -2.32 -25.27 -36.26
C LEU A 112 -1.70 -26.51 -36.94
N SER A 113 -2.00 -27.71 -36.44
CA SER A 113 -1.46 -28.97 -36.97
C SER A 113 -2.42 -29.68 -37.94
N GLN A 114 -3.54 -29.06 -38.31
CA GLN A 114 -4.45 -29.46 -39.37
C GLN A 114 -4.27 -28.56 -40.60
#